data_AF-C5IFR6-F1
#
_entry.id   AF-C5IFR6-F1
#
_cell.length_a   1.000
_cell.length_b   1.000
_cell.length_c   1.000
_cell.angle_alpha   90.00
_cell.angle_beta   90.00
_cell.angle_gamma   90.00
#
_symmetry.space_group_name_H-M   'P 1'
#
loop_
_entity.id
_entity.type
_entity.pdbx_description
1 polymer ?
#
loop_
_entity_poly.entity_id
_entity_poly.type
_entity_poly.pdbx_seq_one_letter_code
_entity_poly.pdbx_strand_id
1 'polypeptide(L)'
;MPILSTNCAVCNVAAPLTCTRCKLVRYCNGEHQKQHWPAHKTCCKPFKVQDDPQLGRYLVATQNIQAKQIIFVEEPLVVGPKWFLTDDEKSANIVPCVACYTPCRINKHLCRSCRWPVCSISCEHEKFECSILSLGSPPSGKSDARGLHDYYRHDALLVLKCLLLQRQHPERWTALLEMQSHEEERVGTELHQEAEQRIVSYLQQRFLQRIKGAKNRESLLSEYRAELLHRLCGIIETNYMVIELA
;
A
#
# COMPACT_ATOMS: atom_id res chain seq x y z
N MET A 1 -17.44 5.74 6.11
CA MET A 1 -17.49 5.58 4.64
C MET A 1 -18.94 5.59 4.19
N PRO A 2 -19.32 6.26 3.09
CA PRO A 2 -20.64 6.03 2.51
C PRO A 2 -20.71 4.55 2.13
N ILE A 3 -21.59 3.81 2.78
CA ILE A 3 -21.80 2.39 2.50
C ILE A 3 -22.39 2.31 1.10
N LEU A 4 -21.58 1.87 0.12
CA LEU A 4 -22.09 1.57 -1.21
C LEU A 4 -23.20 0.52 -1.05
N SER A 5 -24.39 0.85 -1.55
CA SER A 5 -25.53 -0.06 -1.44
C SER A 5 -25.21 -1.40 -2.10
N THR A 6 -25.48 -2.48 -1.37
CA THR A 6 -25.37 -3.86 -1.87
C THR A 6 -26.60 -4.30 -2.66
N ASN A 7 -27.62 -3.43 -2.74
CA ASN A 7 -28.92 -3.72 -3.35
C ASN A 7 -29.07 -3.16 -4.76
N CYS A 8 -30.00 -3.75 -5.51
CA CYS A 8 -30.36 -3.34 -6.85
C CYS A 8 -30.97 -1.94 -6.84
N ALA A 9 -30.51 -1.05 -7.72
CA ALA A 9 -31.02 0.31 -7.84
C ALA A 9 -32.49 0.41 -8.31
N VAL A 10 -33.11 -0.71 -8.74
CA VAL A 10 -34.50 -0.75 -9.22
C VAL A 10 -35.43 -1.41 -8.20
N CYS A 11 -35.15 -2.66 -7.82
CA CYS A 11 -36.04 -3.45 -6.95
C CYS A 11 -35.55 -3.57 -5.50
N ASN A 12 -34.42 -2.97 -5.15
CA ASN A 12 -33.84 -2.93 -3.80
C ASN A 12 -33.54 -4.31 -3.16
N VAL A 13 -33.47 -5.39 -3.95
CA VAL A 13 -32.99 -6.71 -3.48
C VAL A 13 -31.48 -6.81 -3.59
N ALA A 14 -30.85 -7.72 -2.84
CA ALA A 14 -29.41 -7.98 -2.92
C ALA A 14 -28.97 -8.25 -4.37
N ALA A 15 -27.94 -7.54 -4.83
CA ALA A 15 -27.55 -7.49 -6.23
C ALA A 15 -26.08 -7.89 -6.44
N PRO A 16 -25.78 -8.93 -7.24
CA PRO A 16 -24.40 -9.34 -7.47
C PRO A 16 -23.68 -8.49 -8.54
N LEU A 17 -24.40 -7.85 -9.47
CA LEU A 17 -23.79 -7.13 -10.59
C LEU A 17 -23.55 -5.67 -10.23
N THR A 18 -22.40 -5.13 -10.61
CA THR A 18 -22.09 -3.69 -10.54
C THR A 18 -22.09 -3.06 -11.92
N CYS A 19 -22.44 -1.78 -12.03
CA CYS A 19 -22.19 -1.01 -13.25
C CYS A 19 -20.70 -1.10 -13.62
N THR A 20 -20.38 -1.63 -14.79
CA THR A 20 -18.99 -1.86 -15.23
C THR A 20 -18.20 -0.56 -15.42
N ARG A 21 -18.88 0.58 -15.63
CA ARG A 21 -18.24 1.88 -15.84
C ARG A 21 -17.83 2.57 -14.54
N CYS A 22 -18.74 2.67 -13.56
CA CYS A 22 -18.50 3.43 -12.33
C CYS A 22 -18.28 2.54 -11.10
N LYS A 23 -18.73 1.28 -11.13
CA LYS A 23 -18.74 0.33 -10.00
C LYS A 23 -19.52 0.80 -8.75
N LEU A 24 -20.22 1.94 -8.81
CA LEU A 24 -20.92 2.56 -7.67
C LEU A 24 -22.36 2.04 -7.45
N VAL A 25 -23.03 1.56 -8.50
CA VAL A 25 -24.43 1.10 -8.43
C VAL A 25 -24.54 -0.37 -8.81
N ARG A 26 -25.51 -1.08 -8.23
CA ARG A 26 -25.69 -2.53 -8.39
C ARG A 26 -27.03 -2.89 -9.01
N TYR A 27 -27.08 -4.05 -9.66
CA TYR A 27 -28.27 -4.60 -10.32
C TYR A 27 -28.37 -6.11 -10.10
N CYS A 28 -29.59 -6.63 -9.97
CA CYS A 28 -29.79 -8.09 -9.91
C CYS A 28 -29.59 -8.75 -11.28
N ASN A 29 -29.84 -8.04 -12.37
CA ASN A 29 -29.72 -8.51 -13.74
C ASN A 29 -29.52 -7.34 -14.74
N GLY A 30 -29.28 -7.67 -16.01
CA GLY A 30 -29.10 -6.67 -17.07
C GLY A 30 -30.37 -5.91 -17.47
N GLU A 31 -31.56 -6.42 -17.16
CA GLU A 31 -32.84 -5.75 -17.45
C GLU A 31 -33.02 -4.52 -16.55
N HIS A 32 -32.82 -4.68 -15.24
CA HIS A 32 -32.85 -3.56 -14.29
C HIS A 32 -31.73 -2.54 -14.57
N GLN A 33 -30.58 -2.97 -15.09
CA GLN A 33 -29.56 -2.03 -15.55
C GLN A 33 -30.05 -1.20 -16.74
N LYS A 34 -30.67 -1.82 -17.76
CA LYS A 34 -31.22 -1.11 -18.92
C LYS A 34 -32.35 -0.15 -18.51
N GLN A 35 -33.21 -0.58 -17.59
CA GLN A 35 -34.29 0.25 -17.04
C GLN A 35 -33.76 1.49 -16.31
N HIS A 36 -32.72 1.34 -15.49
CA HIS A 36 -32.14 2.46 -14.74
C HIS A 36 -31.16 3.32 -15.55
N TRP A 37 -30.62 2.82 -16.66
CA TRP A 37 -29.58 3.49 -17.45
C TRP A 37 -29.90 4.94 -17.86
N PRO A 38 -31.12 5.30 -18.31
CA PRO A 38 -31.45 6.68 -18.67
C PRO A 38 -31.24 7.69 -17.54
N ALA A 39 -31.51 7.29 -16.29
CA ALA A 39 -31.27 8.10 -15.11
C ALA A 39 -29.81 8.00 -14.64
N HIS A 40 -29.21 6.81 -14.67
CA HIS A 40 -27.85 6.60 -14.17
C HIS A 40 -26.77 7.24 -15.05
N LYS A 41 -26.96 7.30 -16.37
CA LYS A 41 -25.92 7.77 -17.31
C LYS A 41 -25.44 9.20 -17.03
N THR A 42 -26.29 10.04 -16.42
CA THR A 42 -25.98 11.44 -16.08
C THR A 42 -25.18 11.61 -14.80
N CYS A 43 -24.95 10.53 -14.05
CA CYS A 43 -24.09 10.52 -12.86
C CYS A 43 -22.99 9.45 -12.93
N CYS A 44 -23.06 8.56 -13.91
CA CYS A 44 -22.11 7.46 -14.09
C CYS A 44 -20.73 7.94 -14.57
N LYS A 45 -19.69 7.76 -13.73
CA LYS A 45 -18.29 8.12 -14.04
C LYS A 45 -18.19 9.59 -14.51
N PRO A 46 -18.43 10.57 -13.61
CA PRO A 46 -18.55 11.99 -13.95
C PRO A 46 -17.22 12.66 -14.33
N PHE A 47 -16.21 11.91 -14.75
CA PHE A 47 -14.88 12.41 -15.04
C PHE A 47 -14.21 11.61 -16.16
N LYS A 48 -13.21 12.21 -16.77
CA LYS A 48 -12.26 11.57 -17.69
C LYS A 48 -10.84 11.96 -17.32
N VAL A 49 -9.88 11.13 -17.73
CA VAL A 49 -8.45 11.44 -17.63
C VAL A 49 -8.05 12.29 -18.83
N GLN A 50 -7.23 13.30 -18.60
CA GLN A 50 -6.54 14.08 -19.62
C GLN A 50 -5.06 14.23 -19.24
N ASP A 51 -4.26 14.67 -20.20
CA ASP A 51 -2.82 14.87 -20.06
C ASP A 51 -2.49 16.32 -20.39
N ASP A 52 -1.56 16.89 -19.62
CA ASP A 52 -1.04 18.23 -19.80
C ASP A 52 0.50 18.22 -19.63
N PRO A 53 1.26 18.94 -20.47
CA PRO A 53 2.72 18.95 -20.37
C PRO A 53 3.28 19.44 -19.03
N GLN A 54 2.54 20.28 -18.30
CA GLN A 54 2.96 20.85 -17.02
C GLN A 54 2.41 20.06 -15.83
N LEU A 55 1.13 19.65 -15.89
CA LEU A 55 0.46 18.97 -14.76
C LEU A 55 0.57 17.44 -14.80
N GLY A 56 0.94 16.85 -15.94
CA GLY A 56 0.88 15.41 -16.14
C GLY A 56 -0.56 14.91 -16.32
N ARG A 57 -0.88 13.72 -15.78
CA ARG A 57 -2.23 13.13 -15.83
C ARG A 57 -3.15 13.79 -14.80
N TYR A 58 -4.34 14.23 -15.22
CA TYR A 58 -5.32 14.85 -14.34
C TYR A 58 -6.76 14.45 -14.69
N LEU A 59 -7.67 14.64 -13.73
CA LEU A 59 -9.09 14.34 -13.89
C LEU A 59 -9.87 15.61 -14.24
N VAL A 60 -10.72 15.52 -15.26
CA VAL A 60 -11.63 16.60 -15.67
C VAL A 60 -13.07 16.14 -15.56
N ALA A 61 -13.91 16.96 -14.95
CA ALA A 61 -15.35 16.72 -14.88
C ALA A 61 -15.97 16.67 -16.27
N THR A 62 -16.83 15.69 -16.53
CA THR A 62 -17.55 15.53 -17.81
C THR A 62 -19.00 15.97 -17.74
N GLN A 63 -19.48 16.29 -16.54
CA GLN A 63 -20.83 16.74 -16.24
C GLN A 63 -20.83 17.51 -14.91
N ASN A 64 -21.93 18.21 -14.63
CA ASN A 64 -22.10 18.89 -13.35
C ASN A 64 -22.13 17.88 -12.20
N ILE A 65 -21.23 18.07 -11.22
CA ILE A 65 -21.13 17.21 -10.04
C ILE A 65 -21.91 17.88 -8.91
N GLN A 66 -22.93 17.19 -8.40
CA GLN A 66 -23.74 17.69 -7.29
C GLN A 66 -22.96 17.62 -5.97
N ALA A 67 -23.27 18.52 -5.03
CA ALA A 67 -22.71 18.45 -3.69
C ALA A 67 -22.98 17.06 -3.07
N LYS A 68 -21.96 16.46 -2.44
CA LYS A 68 -21.98 15.12 -1.85
C LYS A 68 -22.11 13.95 -2.85
N GLN A 69 -22.06 14.20 -4.16
CA GLN A 69 -21.98 13.14 -5.16
C GLN A 69 -20.62 12.43 -5.10
N ILE A 70 -20.63 11.10 -5.05
CA ILE A 70 -19.43 10.28 -5.15
C ILE A 70 -18.93 10.30 -6.60
N ILE A 71 -17.68 10.74 -6.81
CA ILE A 71 -17.03 10.78 -8.13
C ILE A 71 -16.52 9.37 -8.51
N PHE A 72 -15.73 8.76 -7.62
CA PHE A 72 -15.28 7.37 -7.69
C PHE A 72 -14.97 6.84 -6.30
N VAL A 73 -14.83 5.51 -6.21
CA VAL A 73 -14.32 4.78 -5.05
C VAL A 73 -13.22 3.87 -5.56
N GLU A 74 -12.12 3.82 -4.83
CA GLU A 74 -10.94 3.03 -5.18
C GLU A 74 -10.43 2.30 -3.94
N GLU A 75 -9.92 1.09 -4.14
CA GLU A 75 -9.23 0.34 -3.09
C GLU A 75 -7.74 0.68 -3.11
N PRO A 76 -7.08 0.81 -1.95
CA PRO A 76 -5.66 1.08 -1.90
C PRO A 76 -4.86 -0.06 -2.57
N LEU A 77 -3.86 0.31 -3.36
CA LEU A 77 -2.94 -0.66 -3.96
C LEU A 77 -2.19 -1.44 -2.87
N VAL A 78 -1.69 -0.71 -1.87
CA VAL A 78 -0.98 -1.21 -0.69
C VAL A 78 -1.41 -0.41 0.53
N VAL A 79 -1.57 -1.10 1.66
CA VAL A 79 -1.72 -0.48 2.99
C VAL A 79 -0.51 -0.86 3.81
N GLY A 80 0.09 0.11 4.50
CA GLY A 80 1.22 -0.12 5.39
C GLY A 80 1.27 0.90 6.53
N PRO A 81 2.23 0.72 7.45
CA PRO A 81 2.43 1.65 8.55
C PRO A 81 2.73 3.08 8.06
N LYS A 82 2.46 4.05 8.93
CA LYS A 82 2.77 5.47 8.69
C LYS A 82 4.27 5.64 8.36
N TRP A 83 4.54 6.41 7.30
CA TRP A 83 5.90 6.66 6.82
C TRP A 83 6.73 7.51 7.79
N PHE A 84 6.14 8.59 8.33
CA PHE A 84 6.81 9.50 9.25
C PHE A 84 6.34 9.31 10.69
N LEU A 85 7.26 8.96 11.57
CA LEU A 85 7.03 8.87 13.01
C LEU A 85 7.47 10.15 13.71
N THR A 86 6.71 10.56 14.71
CA THR A 86 7.10 11.60 15.67
C THR A 86 8.24 11.11 16.57
N ASP A 87 8.95 12.02 17.23
CA ASP A 87 10.07 11.64 18.12
C ASP A 87 9.62 10.82 19.34
N ASP A 88 8.39 11.08 19.82
CA ASP A 88 7.76 10.27 20.86
C ASP A 88 7.50 8.84 20.37
N GLU A 89 7.00 8.67 19.14
CA GLU A 89 6.79 7.34 18.53
C GLU A 89 8.13 6.59 18.32
N LYS A 90 9.19 7.29 17.92
CA LYS A 90 10.53 6.69 17.75
C LYS A 90 11.16 6.22 19.06
N SER A 91 10.79 6.81 20.18
CA SER A 91 11.31 6.46 21.51
C SER A 91 10.43 5.47 22.28
N ALA A 92 9.20 5.24 21.81
CA ALA A 92 8.28 4.29 22.41
C ALA A 92 8.69 2.83 22.16
N ASN A 93 8.43 1.97 23.15
CA ASN A 93 8.54 0.51 22.99
C ASN A 93 7.30 -0.11 22.30
N ILE A 94 6.59 0.67 21.50
CA ILE A 94 5.34 0.28 20.83
C ILE A 94 5.55 0.44 19.33
N VAL A 95 5.19 -0.61 18.59
CA VAL A 95 5.34 -0.69 17.14
C VAL A 95 4.10 -1.32 16.52
N PRO A 96 3.76 -1.00 15.26
CA PRO A 96 2.64 -1.65 14.60
C PRO A 96 2.94 -3.13 14.35
N CYS A 97 1.97 -4.00 14.64
CA CYS A 97 2.02 -5.41 14.26
C CYS A 97 2.29 -5.54 12.74
N VAL A 98 3.25 -6.39 12.35
CA VAL A 98 3.59 -6.61 10.93
C VAL A 98 2.40 -7.10 10.09
N ALA A 99 1.44 -7.77 10.73
CA ALA A 99 0.26 -8.35 10.08
C ALA A 99 -0.90 -7.35 9.92
N CYS A 100 -1.31 -6.74 11.04
CA CYS A 100 -2.59 -6.04 11.15
C CYS A 100 -2.45 -4.58 11.62
N TYR A 101 -1.22 -4.10 11.81
CA TYR A 101 -0.87 -2.75 12.24
C TYR A 101 -1.37 -2.33 13.63
N THR A 102 -2.06 -3.22 14.36
CA THR A 102 -2.42 -3.01 15.77
C THR A 102 -1.16 -2.71 16.59
N PRO A 103 -1.13 -1.62 17.38
CA PRO A 103 0.01 -1.29 18.23
C PRO A 103 0.35 -2.44 19.18
N CYS A 104 1.61 -2.87 19.18
CA CYS A 104 2.09 -3.95 20.02
C CYS A 104 3.42 -3.59 20.67
N ARG A 105 3.64 -4.08 21.90
CA ARG A 105 4.92 -3.87 22.58
C ARG A 105 6.00 -4.71 21.92
N ILE A 106 7.14 -4.09 21.63
CA ILE A 106 8.30 -4.79 21.07
C ILE A 106 8.68 -5.96 22.00
N ASN A 107 9.09 -7.10 21.42
CA ASN A 107 9.49 -8.33 22.11
C ASN A 107 8.41 -9.03 22.96
N LYS A 108 7.16 -8.53 23.02
CA LYS A 108 6.07 -9.23 23.74
C LYS A 108 5.62 -10.49 22.98
N HIS A 109 5.29 -10.34 21.71
CA HIS A 109 4.99 -11.44 20.81
C HIS A 109 5.73 -11.21 19.49
N LEU A 110 6.43 -12.25 19.02
CA LEU A 110 7.19 -12.23 17.79
C LEU A 110 6.72 -13.37 16.89
N CYS A 111 6.69 -13.14 15.58
CA CYS A 111 6.44 -14.19 14.60
C CYS A 111 7.46 -15.33 14.78
N ARG A 112 6.99 -16.58 14.76
CA ARG A 112 7.83 -17.76 14.99
C ARG A 112 8.86 -17.97 13.88
N SER A 113 8.55 -17.50 12.67
CA SER A 113 9.39 -17.69 11.48
C SER A 113 10.36 -16.51 11.27
N CYS A 114 9.85 -15.28 11.14
CA CYS A 114 10.68 -14.12 10.81
C CYS A 114 11.09 -13.26 12.01
N ARG A 115 10.55 -13.53 13.21
CA ARG A 115 10.83 -12.79 14.45
C ARG A 115 10.43 -11.29 14.43
N TRP A 116 9.57 -10.88 13.51
CA TRP A 116 8.97 -9.54 13.52
C TRP A 116 7.83 -9.42 14.54
N PRO A 117 7.55 -8.20 15.07
CA PRO A 117 6.56 -7.98 16.12
C PRO A 117 5.14 -8.26 15.64
N VAL A 118 4.38 -8.98 16.47
CA VAL A 118 2.96 -9.28 16.25
C VAL A 118 2.15 -8.90 17.50
N CYS A 119 0.87 -8.58 17.33
CA CYS A 119 0.03 -8.21 18.47
C CYS A 119 -0.37 -9.42 19.36
N SER A 120 -0.36 -10.63 18.80
CA SER A 120 -0.63 -11.88 19.51
C SER A 120 0.06 -13.08 18.85
N ILE A 121 0.12 -14.22 19.53
CA ILE A 121 0.68 -15.48 19.01
C ILE A 121 -0.14 -16.02 17.83
N SER A 122 -1.43 -15.68 17.76
CA SER A 122 -2.35 -16.10 16.70
C SER A 122 -2.40 -15.13 15.52
N CYS A 123 -1.69 -14.02 15.58
CA CYS A 123 -1.69 -13.03 14.50
C CYS A 123 -0.69 -13.45 13.42
N GLU A 124 -1.23 -13.97 12.32
CA GLU A 124 -0.46 -14.42 11.15
C GLU A 124 -0.37 -13.30 10.12
N HIS A 125 0.78 -13.16 9.48
CA HIS A 125 1.00 -12.23 8.37
C HIS A 125 1.34 -12.99 7.09
N GLU A 126 1.29 -12.26 5.97
CA GLU A 126 1.49 -12.81 4.63
C GLU A 126 2.74 -13.68 4.52
N LYS A 127 2.57 -14.94 4.08
CA LYS A 127 3.65 -15.95 4.05
C LYS A 127 4.84 -15.49 3.22
N PHE A 128 4.57 -14.77 2.13
CA PHE A 128 5.62 -14.32 1.24
C PHE A 128 6.45 -13.19 1.86
N GLU A 129 5.81 -12.19 2.46
CA GLU A 129 6.49 -11.16 3.25
C GLU A 129 7.30 -11.80 4.39
N CYS A 130 6.71 -12.74 5.11
CA CYS A 130 7.38 -13.50 6.16
C CYS A 130 8.65 -14.19 5.67
N SER A 131 8.61 -14.80 4.49
CA SER A 131 9.78 -15.46 3.89
C SER A 131 10.93 -14.50 3.64
N ILE A 132 10.66 -13.27 3.17
CA ILE A 132 11.70 -12.26 2.95
C ILE A 132 12.22 -11.72 4.28
N LEU A 133 11.32 -11.39 5.21
CA LEU A 133 11.69 -10.89 6.54
C LEU A 133 12.50 -11.91 7.35
N SER A 134 12.29 -13.22 7.13
CA SER A 134 13.07 -14.28 7.78
C SER A 134 14.53 -14.35 7.36
N LEU A 135 14.91 -13.68 6.26
CA LEU A 135 16.31 -13.56 5.84
C LEU A 135 17.12 -12.62 6.74
N GLY A 136 16.44 -11.75 7.49
CA GLY A 136 17.07 -10.82 8.42
C GLY A 136 17.72 -11.51 9.62
N SER A 137 18.73 -10.87 10.20
CA SER A 137 19.32 -11.35 11.47
C SER A 137 18.65 -10.65 12.63
N PRO A 138 18.13 -11.36 13.65
CA PRO A 138 17.43 -10.75 14.76
C PRO A 138 18.31 -9.72 15.50
N PRO A 139 17.71 -8.69 16.13
CA PRO A 139 18.45 -7.71 16.90
C PRO A 139 19.10 -8.39 18.12
N SER A 140 20.20 -7.80 18.59
CA SER A 140 20.87 -8.28 19.79
C SER A 140 19.93 -8.19 20.99
N GLY A 141 19.97 -9.18 21.89
CA GLY A 141 19.17 -9.17 23.12
C GLY A 141 19.50 -8.02 24.09
N LYS A 142 20.54 -7.23 23.80
CA LYS A 142 20.95 -6.04 24.58
C LYS A 142 20.52 -4.70 23.95
N SER A 143 19.77 -4.72 22.86
CA SER A 143 19.33 -3.48 22.18
C SER A 143 18.38 -2.67 23.06
N ASP A 144 18.62 -1.35 23.13
CA ASP A 144 17.69 -0.39 23.74
C ASP A 144 16.47 -0.16 22.83
N ALA A 145 15.51 0.65 23.30
CA ALA A 145 14.30 0.98 22.55
C ALA A 145 14.62 1.51 21.13
N ARG A 146 15.62 2.39 21.02
CA ARG A 146 16.06 2.96 19.75
C ARG A 146 16.66 1.92 18.83
N GLY A 147 17.57 1.07 19.33
CA GLY A 147 18.15 -0.02 18.54
C GLY A 147 17.13 -1.05 18.06
N LEU A 148 16.07 -1.29 18.84
CA LEU A 148 14.94 -2.11 18.42
C LEU A 148 14.11 -1.43 17.34
N HIS A 149 13.86 -0.12 17.46
CA HIS A 149 13.12 0.66 16.47
C HIS A 149 13.91 0.81 15.15
N ASP A 150 15.23 0.92 15.21
CA ASP A 150 16.12 0.90 14.05
C ASP A 150 16.12 -0.45 13.33
N TYR A 151 15.90 -1.53 14.08
CA TYR A 151 15.77 -2.86 13.50
C TYR A 151 14.37 -3.10 12.93
N TYR A 152 13.32 -2.81 13.69
CA TYR A 152 11.93 -2.99 13.27
C TYR A 152 11.44 -1.73 12.56
N ARG A 153 11.97 -1.48 11.36
CA ARG A 153 11.62 -0.30 10.53
C ARG A 153 10.32 -0.52 9.77
N HIS A 154 9.26 0.07 10.30
CA HIS A 154 7.90 -0.05 9.75
C HIS A 154 7.69 0.81 8.50
N ASP A 155 8.41 1.92 8.39
CA ASP A 155 8.52 2.74 7.17
C ASP A 155 9.06 1.90 6.00
N ALA A 156 10.08 1.09 6.25
CA ALA A 156 10.63 0.17 5.24
C ALA A 156 9.68 -0.99 4.87
N LEU A 157 8.73 -1.36 5.75
CA LEU A 157 7.74 -2.40 5.44
C LEU A 157 6.81 -1.97 4.32
N LEU A 158 6.45 -0.69 4.22
CA LEU A 158 5.58 -0.22 3.14
C LEU A 158 6.27 -0.37 1.77
N VAL A 159 7.55 0.02 1.68
CA VAL A 159 8.36 -0.19 0.46
C VAL A 159 8.51 -1.67 0.14
N LEU A 160 8.75 -2.51 1.15
CA LEU A 160 8.81 -3.95 0.94
C LEU A 160 7.49 -4.48 0.39
N LYS A 161 6.33 -4.13 0.99
CA LYS A 161 5.01 -4.56 0.50
C LYS A 161 4.76 -4.11 -0.94
N CYS A 162 5.12 -2.87 -1.29
CA CYS A 162 5.10 -2.40 -2.67
C CYS A 162 5.94 -3.29 -3.60
N LEU A 163 7.17 -3.61 -3.20
CA LEU A 163 8.08 -4.47 -3.96
C LEU A 163 7.52 -5.90 -4.15
N LEU A 164 6.82 -6.44 -3.14
CA LEU A 164 6.25 -7.79 -3.19
C LEU A 164 5.06 -7.91 -4.16
N LEU A 165 4.41 -6.80 -4.52
CA LEU A 165 3.34 -6.78 -5.53
C LEU A 165 3.80 -7.36 -6.86
N GLN A 166 5.09 -7.22 -7.22
CA GLN A 166 5.63 -7.77 -8.47
C GLN A 166 5.31 -9.26 -8.67
N ARG A 167 5.16 -10.00 -7.57
CA ARG A 167 4.82 -11.42 -7.58
C ARG A 167 3.40 -11.71 -7.11
N GLN A 168 2.89 -10.96 -6.13
CA GLN A 168 1.58 -11.23 -5.53
C GLN A 168 0.42 -10.71 -6.39
N HIS A 169 0.59 -9.53 -6.99
CA HIS A 169 -0.45 -8.79 -7.70
C HIS A 169 0.16 -7.98 -8.85
N PRO A 170 0.53 -8.61 -9.98
CA PRO A 170 1.20 -7.94 -11.09
C PRO A 170 0.42 -6.74 -11.64
N GLU A 171 -0.91 -6.79 -11.63
CA GLU A 171 -1.77 -5.69 -12.04
C GLU A 171 -1.64 -4.46 -11.13
N ARG A 172 -1.56 -4.69 -9.80
CA ARG A 172 -1.33 -3.61 -8.83
C ARG A 172 0.10 -3.08 -8.92
N TRP A 173 1.06 -3.96 -9.22
CA TRP A 173 2.45 -3.58 -9.45
C TRP A 173 2.59 -2.64 -10.65
N THR A 174 1.96 -2.98 -11.78
CA THR A 174 1.94 -2.11 -12.97
C THR A 174 1.30 -0.76 -12.63
N ALA A 175 0.14 -0.76 -11.98
CA ALA A 175 -0.54 0.48 -11.59
C ALA A 175 0.33 1.34 -10.64
N LEU A 176 1.02 0.73 -9.68
CA LEU A 176 1.93 1.41 -8.76
C LEU A 176 3.08 2.08 -9.52
N LEU A 177 3.71 1.37 -10.47
CA LEU A 177 4.84 1.91 -11.22
C LEU A 177 4.47 3.06 -12.17
N GLU A 178 3.20 3.20 -12.54
CA GLU A 178 2.72 4.36 -13.31
C GLU A 178 2.56 5.63 -12.46
N MET A 179 2.62 5.53 -11.13
CA MET A 179 2.47 6.68 -10.24
C MET A 179 3.71 7.58 -10.29
N GLN A 180 3.50 8.88 -10.08
CA GLN A 180 4.58 9.86 -10.15
C GLN A 180 5.56 9.67 -9.00
N SER A 181 6.85 9.56 -9.30
CA SER A 181 7.92 9.32 -8.31
C SER A 181 8.82 10.53 -8.08
N HIS A 182 8.86 11.47 -9.02
CA HIS A 182 9.89 12.52 -9.11
C HIS A 182 11.31 11.97 -8.96
N GLU A 183 11.57 10.77 -9.51
CA GLU A 183 12.83 10.04 -9.27
C GLU A 183 14.06 10.82 -9.73
N GLU A 184 13.95 11.55 -10.85
CA GLU A 184 15.04 12.34 -11.43
C GLU A 184 15.33 13.58 -10.57
N GLU A 185 14.29 14.31 -10.17
CA GLU A 185 14.40 15.55 -9.40
C GLU A 185 14.85 15.31 -7.96
N ARG A 186 14.63 14.09 -7.44
CA ARG A 186 15.02 13.72 -6.08
C ARG A 186 16.51 13.46 -5.94
N VAL A 187 17.23 13.08 -6.99
CA VAL A 187 18.66 12.74 -6.89
C VAL A 187 19.46 13.91 -6.29
N GLY A 188 20.18 13.64 -5.20
CA GLY A 188 20.99 14.63 -4.49
C GLY A 188 20.24 15.46 -3.44
N THR A 189 18.91 15.40 -3.39
CA THR A 189 18.10 16.07 -2.35
C THR A 189 18.19 15.36 -1.00
N GLU A 190 17.79 16.04 0.07
CA GLU A 190 17.66 15.45 1.41
C GLU A 190 16.72 14.25 1.41
N LEU A 191 15.58 14.32 0.71
CA LEU A 191 14.62 13.22 0.59
C LEU A 191 15.25 11.94 0.00
N HIS A 192 16.12 12.08 -1.00
CA HIS A 192 16.83 10.95 -1.57
C HIS A 192 17.88 10.37 -0.61
N GLN A 193 18.60 11.23 0.12
CA GLN A 193 19.57 10.78 1.12
C GLN A 193 18.88 10.06 2.29
N GLU A 194 17.75 10.59 2.77
CA GLU A 194 16.96 9.96 3.83
C GLU A 194 16.39 8.62 3.38
N ALA A 195 15.83 8.54 2.17
CA ALA A 195 15.36 7.28 1.58
C ALA A 195 16.49 6.25 1.47
N GLU A 196 17.69 6.67 1.03
CA GLU A 196 18.87 5.81 0.94
C GLU A 196 19.21 5.23 2.31
N GLN A 197 19.41 6.09 3.30
CA GLN A 197 19.91 5.71 4.62
C GLN A 197 18.89 4.88 5.40
N ARG A 198 17.62 5.27 5.38
CA ARG A 198 16.59 4.69 6.24
C ARG A 198 15.94 3.45 5.65
N ILE A 199 15.82 3.39 4.32
CA ILE A 199 14.99 2.40 3.65
C ILE A 199 15.79 1.54 2.68
N VAL A 200 16.45 2.15 1.70
CA VAL A 200 17.10 1.40 0.61
C VAL A 200 18.26 0.57 1.15
N SER A 201 19.23 1.19 1.83
CA SER A 201 20.36 0.50 2.44
C SER A 201 19.90 -0.51 3.50
N TYR A 202 18.89 -0.15 4.31
CA TYR A 202 18.31 -1.06 5.31
C TYR A 202 17.75 -2.33 4.66
N LEU A 203 16.87 -2.20 3.65
CA LEU A 203 16.25 -3.34 2.98
C LEU A 203 17.29 -4.19 2.24
N GLN A 204 18.23 -3.55 1.53
CA GLN A 204 19.31 -4.23 0.82
C GLN A 204 20.16 -5.09 1.75
N GLN A 205 20.76 -4.47 2.76
CA GLN A 205 21.74 -5.12 3.63
C GLN A 205 21.11 -6.20 4.52
N ARG A 206 19.88 -5.96 4.99
CA ARG A 206 19.22 -6.86 5.94
C ARG A 206 18.50 -8.02 5.28
N PHE A 207 17.87 -7.80 4.12
CA PHE A 207 16.97 -8.79 3.53
C PHE A 207 17.29 -9.11 2.07
N LEU A 208 17.36 -8.10 1.19
CA LEU A 208 17.30 -8.31 -0.26
C LEU A 208 18.60 -8.88 -0.85
N GLN A 209 19.77 -8.45 -0.39
CA GLN A 209 21.05 -9.01 -0.87
C GLN A 209 21.20 -10.49 -0.53
N ARG A 210 20.56 -10.95 0.57
CA ARG A 210 20.59 -12.35 1.01
C ARG A 210 19.76 -13.27 0.11
N ILE A 211 18.84 -12.71 -0.70
CA ILE A 211 18.08 -13.46 -1.71
C ILE A 211 19.02 -14.11 -2.73
N LYS A 212 20.16 -13.49 -3.05
CA LYS A 212 21.15 -14.04 -3.98
C LYS A 212 21.72 -15.39 -3.53
N GLY A 213 21.81 -15.63 -2.23
CA GLY A 213 22.30 -16.87 -1.64
C GLY A 213 21.21 -17.90 -1.35
N ALA A 214 19.93 -17.58 -1.60
CA ALA A 214 18.83 -18.50 -1.35
C ALA A 214 18.68 -19.49 -2.52
N LYS A 215 18.46 -20.78 -2.20
CA LYS A 215 18.35 -21.86 -3.19
C LYS A 215 17.26 -21.64 -4.27
N ASN A 216 16.26 -20.79 -4.00
CA ASN A 216 15.16 -20.48 -4.91
C ASN A 216 15.08 -18.97 -5.24
N ARG A 217 16.20 -18.36 -5.62
CA ARG A 217 16.36 -16.92 -5.90
C ARG A 217 15.29 -16.33 -6.84
N GLU A 218 15.06 -16.97 -7.99
CA GLU A 218 14.11 -16.49 -9.01
C GLU A 218 12.64 -16.63 -8.57
N SER A 219 12.37 -17.55 -7.64
CA SER A 219 11.02 -17.71 -7.09
C SER A 219 10.64 -16.58 -6.12
N LEU A 220 11.63 -15.82 -5.62
CA LEU A 220 11.40 -14.78 -4.63
C LEU A 220 11.10 -13.45 -5.31
N LEU A 221 12.07 -12.74 -5.88
CA LEU A 221 11.84 -11.44 -6.53
C LEU A 221 12.62 -11.32 -7.83
N SER A 222 11.97 -10.80 -8.88
CA SER A 222 12.60 -10.55 -10.18
C SER A 222 13.54 -9.34 -10.15
N GLU A 223 13.13 -8.25 -9.49
CA GLU A 223 13.93 -7.04 -9.37
C GLU A 223 13.85 -6.45 -7.97
N TYR A 224 15.00 -6.00 -7.48
CA TYR A 224 15.16 -5.41 -6.15
C TYR A 224 16.41 -4.53 -6.09
N ARG A 225 16.78 -3.86 -7.19
CA ARG A 225 17.95 -2.96 -7.20
C ARG A 225 17.67 -1.67 -6.43
N ALA A 226 18.72 -0.97 -6.01
CA ALA A 226 18.61 0.27 -5.24
C ALA A 226 17.79 1.33 -5.98
N GLU A 227 17.96 1.44 -7.30
CA GLU A 227 17.24 2.42 -8.13
C GLU A 227 15.73 2.18 -8.09
N LEU A 228 15.31 0.91 -8.14
CA LEU A 228 13.89 0.56 -8.01
C LEU A 228 13.36 0.92 -6.62
N LEU A 229 14.12 0.66 -5.56
CA LEU A 229 13.70 1.00 -4.20
C LEU A 229 13.57 2.52 -4.02
N HIS A 230 14.48 3.30 -4.57
CA HIS A 230 14.39 4.77 -4.61
C HIS A 230 13.14 5.26 -5.32
N ARG A 231 12.83 4.69 -6.49
CA ARG A 231 11.60 4.98 -7.21
C ARG A 231 10.37 4.69 -6.37
N LEU A 232 10.33 3.55 -5.67
CA LEU A 232 9.22 3.20 -4.78
C LEU A 232 9.08 4.17 -3.60
N CYS A 233 10.19 4.61 -3.00
CA CYS A 233 10.16 5.66 -1.97
C CYS A 233 9.55 6.96 -2.52
N GLY A 234 9.96 7.37 -3.73
CA GLY A 234 9.40 8.55 -4.41
C GLY A 234 7.89 8.42 -4.66
N ILE A 235 7.44 7.28 -5.18
CA ILE A 235 6.01 7.00 -5.39
C ILE A 235 5.24 7.12 -4.07
N ILE A 236 5.75 6.53 -2.98
CA ILE A 236 5.06 6.58 -1.70
C ILE A 236 4.96 8.02 -1.19
N GLU A 237 6.07 8.75 -1.10
CA GLU A 237 6.07 10.10 -0.53
C GLU A 237 5.26 11.10 -1.35
N THR A 238 5.17 10.92 -2.67
CA THR A 238 4.38 11.79 -3.56
C THR A 238 2.88 11.47 -3.53
N ASN A 239 2.50 10.20 -3.32
CA ASN A 239 1.12 9.77 -3.56
C ASN A 239 0.40 9.15 -2.34
N TYR A 240 1.06 9.02 -1.19
CA TYR A 240 0.44 8.39 -0.02
C TYR A 240 -0.76 9.20 0.50
N MET A 241 -1.71 8.48 1.07
CA MET A 241 -2.77 9.06 1.88
C MET A 241 -2.72 8.44 3.27
N VAL A 242 -2.93 9.27 4.29
CA VAL A 242 -3.01 8.80 5.69
C VAL A 242 -4.42 8.29 5.93
N ILE A 243 -4.50 7.01 6.34
CA ILE A 243 -5.75 6.41 6.79
C ILE A 243 -5.71 6.34 8.31
N GLU A 244 -6.65 7.01 8.96
CA GLU A 244 -6.86 6.85 10.40
C GLU A 244 -7.70 5.60 10.64
N LEU A 245 -7.16 4.63 11.38
CA LEU A 245 -7.90 3.45 11.81
C LEU A 245 -8.79 3.86 12.99
N ALA A 246 -10.10 3.79 12.79
CA ALA A 246 -11.13 4.03 13.80
C ALA A 246 -11.23 2.91 14.84
#